data_AF-V2W5X3-F1
#
_entry.id   AF-V2W5X3-F1
#
_cell.length_a   1.000
_cell.length_b   1.000
_cell.length_c   1.000
_cell.angle_alpha   90.00
_cell.angle_beta   90.00
_cell.angle_gamma   90.00
#
_symmetry.space_group_name_H-M   'P 1'
#
loop_
_entity.id
_entity.type
_entity.pdbx_description
1 polymer ?
#
loop_
_entity_poly.entity_id
_entity_poly.type
_entity_poly.pdbx_seq_one_letter_code
_entity_poly.pdbx_strand_id
1 'polypeptide(L)'
;MSWWPASYKNPQSAATFKCLCNFHIMNLQGKLAHTDFYCSLEQISDRSGLESFPNRESQFMVMMREWRHIKMGKRFRQAHDPTGLSGTQEGSCAVLCCTCPIPNVNLPEDWYQAPADKKWLYSLLISKDANFKQKAQARPNDHRDVPLNPGWGCTVHHKPYLEEMTKYANQDEISHCVGFSAIWNANNKKTKGLRATGVSAVTCSCHELVQPNGLGDLQVGERYGNMDYILLSSVLGCVLVLIIISYDIACQWGKGFCTRMEKMPECLHLPEALKIKFKVPKFHLPTHVEKCFAPYAFNFTEGVGLTDGEGIE
;
A
#
# COMPACT_ATOMS: atom_id res chain seq x y z
N MET A 1 7.91 37.12 -3.33
CA MET A 1 6.81 36.27 -2.80
C MET A 1 6.58 35.13 -3.78
N SER A 2 6.51 33.89 -3.31
CA SER A 2 6.30 32.71 -4.18
C SER A 2 4.86 32.21 -4.06
N TRP A 3 4.16 32.17 -5.20
CA TRP A 3 2.75 31.80 -5.32
C TRP A 3 2.62 30.51 -6.14
N TRP A 4 1.68 29.64 -5.74
CA TRP A 4 1.30 28.43 -6.46
C TRP A 4 -0.12 28.63 -7.02
N PRO A 5 -0.32 28.61 -8.34
CA PRO A 5 -1.64 28.81 -8.92
C PRO A 5 -2.49 27.54 -8.84
N ALA A 6 -3.81 27.68 -8.77
CA ALA A 6 -4.73 26.54 -8.84
C ALA A 6 -4.92 25.99 -10.26
N SER A 7 -4.44 26.70 -11.28
CA SER A 7 -4.47 26.28 -12.68
C SER A 7 -3.27 26.87 -13.42
N TYR A 8 -2.62 26.06 -14.26
CA TYR A 8 -1.47 26.50 -15.05
C TYR A 8 -1.87 27.23 -16.34
N LYS A 9 -3.08 27.01 -16.87
CA LYS A 9 -3.51 27.61 -18.15
C LYS A 9 -4.12 29.00 -17.98
N ASN A 10 -4.94 29.18 -16.95
CA ASN A 10 -5.64 30.43 -16.69
C ASN A 10 -5.74 30.65 -15.16
N PRO A 11 -4.67 31.18 -14.53
CA PRO A 11 -4.60 31.31 -13.09
C PRO A 11 -5.54 32.42 -12.59
N GLN A 12 -6.62 32.04 -11.90
CA GLN A 12 -7.55 32.98 -11.24
C GLN A 12 -7.49 32.93 -9.71
N SER A 13 -6.75 31.98 -9.15
CA SER A 13 -6.51 31.85 -7.71
C SER A 13 -5.15 31.22 -7.48
N ALA A 14 -4.52 31.59 -6.36
CA ALA A 14 -3.23 31.07 -5.96
C ALA A 14 -3.09 31.06 -4.44
N ALA A 15 -2.30 30.12 -3.92
CA ALA A 15 -1.89 30.08 -2.53
C ALA A 15 -0.40 30.42 -2.43
N THR A 16 0.01 31.07 -1.34
CA THR A 16 1.43 31.26 -1.09
C THR A 16 2.08 29.93 -0.71
N PHE A 17 3.37 29.77 -1.03
CA PHE A 17 4.13 28.58 -0.61
C PHE A 17 4.12 28.41 0.91
N LYS A 18 4.11 29.52 1.67
CA LYS A 18 4.03 29.50 3.13
C LYS A 18 2.72 28.87 3.60
N CYS A 19 1.59 29.20 2.97
CA CYS A 19 0.29 28.61 3.27
C CYS A 19 0.29 27.09 3.00
N LEU A 20 0.75 26.67 1.81
CA LEU A 20 0.81 25.25 1.44
C LEU A 20 1.78 24.45 2.34
N CYS A 21 2.96 25.02 2.66
CA CYS A 21 3.89 24.44 3.63
C CYS A 21 3.23 24.23 5.00
N ASN A 22 2.56 25.26 5.51
CA ASN A 22 1.94 25.23 6.83
C ASN A 22 0.85 24.16 6.91
N PHE A 23 -0.07 24.16 5.94
CA PHE A 23 -1.11 23.13 5.88
C PHE A 23 -0.53 21.72 5.72
N HIS A 24 0.51 21.55 4.89
CA HIS A 24 1.14 20.24 4.71
C HIS A 24 1.65 19.68 6.05
N ILE A 25 2.33 20.50 6.85
CA ILE A 25 2.85 20.10 8.16
C ILE A 25 1.71 19.84 9.15
N MET A 26 0.74 20.76 9.25
CA MET A 26 -0.40 20.62 10.16
C MET A 26 -1.26 19.41 9.84
N ASN A 27 -1.45 19.08 8.56
CA ASN A 27 -2.19 17.89 8.16
C ASN A 27 -1.43 16.60 8.50
N LEU A 28 -0.11 16.56 8.29
CA LEU A 28 0.68 15.36 8.60
C LEU A 28 0.81 15.12 10.11
N GLN A 29 1.15 16.16 10.87
CA GLN A 29 1.42 16.09 12.30
C GLN A 29 0.15 16.13 13.15
N GLY A 30 -0.73 17.09 12.87
CA GLY A 30 -1.94 17.35 13.66
C GLY A 30 -3.19 16.65 13.15
N LYS A 31 -3.10 15.93 12.02
CA LYS A 31 -4.25 15.29 11.35
C LYS A 31 -5.39 16.27 11.03
N LEU A 32 -5.06 17.56 10.92
CA LEU A 32 -6.03 18.63 10.69
C LEU A 32 -6.72 18.45 9.32
N ALA A 33 -8.04 18.50 9.30
CA ALA A 33 -8.80 18.46 8.07
C ALA A 33 -8.55 19.72 7.22
N HIS A 34 -8.65 19.58 5.90
CA HIS A 34 -8.50 20.71 4.98
C HIS A 34 -9.61 21.75 5.17
N THR A 35 -10.84 21.30 5.42
CA THR A 35 -11.99 22.14 5.77
C THR A 35 -11.66 23.05 6.95
N ASP A 36 -11.17 22.48 8.05
CA ASP A 36 -10.94 23.21 9.29
C ASP A 36 -9.78 24.19 9.14
N PHE A 37 -8.73 23.79 8.41
CA PHE A 37 -7.63 24.70 8.07
C PHE A 37 -8.11 25.86 7.20
N TYR A 38 -8.96 25.59 6.20
CA TYR A 38 -9.49 26.61 5.30
C TYR A 38 -10.42 27.58 6.05
N CYS A 39 -11.35 27.07 6.86
CA CYS A 39 -12.20 27.88 7.74
C CYS A 39 -11.36 28.73 8.72
N SER A 40 -10.24 28.20 9.21
CA SER A 40 -9.32 28.97 10.06
C SER A 40 -8.70 30.15 9.31
N LEU A 41 -8.40 30.01 8.01
CA LEU A 41 -7.93 31.14 7.18
C LEU A 41 -9.01 32.21 7.00
N GLU A 42 -10.27 31.81 6.82
CA GLU A 42 -11.40 32.72 6.75
C GLU A 42 -11.56 33.49 8.07
N GLN A 43 -11.53 32.79 9.21
CA GLN A 43 -11.59 33.44 10.54
C GLN A 43 -10.38 34.34 10.84
N ILE A 44 -9.18 34.03 10.34
CA ILE A 44 -8.03 34.93 10.49
C ILE A 44 -8.24 36.21 9.66
N SER A 45 -8.91 36.10 8.51
CA SER A 45 -9.15 37.21 7.59
C SER A 45 -10.30 38.11 8.08
N ASP A 46 -11.43 37.52 8.46
CA ASP A 46 -12.56 38.20 9.09
C ASP A 46 -13.22 37.29 10.14
N ARG A 47 -13.16 37.69 11.42
CA ARG A 47 -13.87 37.01 12.51
C ARG A 47 -15.32 37.45 12.68
N SER A 48 -15.68 38.58 12.09
CA SER A 48 -17.03 39.14 12.25
C SER A 48 -18.06 38.40 11.40
N GLY A 49 -17.63 37.74 10.32
CA GLY A 49 -18.50 37.06 9.36
C GLY A 49 -19.34 38.04 8.53
N LEU A 50 -18.94 39.32 8.53
CA LEU A 50 -19.61 40.38 7.77
C LEU A 50 -19.12 40.41 6.33
N GLU A 51 -17.88 39.96 6.08
CA GLU A 51 -17.34 39.82 4.74
C GLU A 51 -17.70 38.46 4.14
N SER A 52 -18.14 38.47 2.87
CA SER A 52 -18.35 37.24 2.10
C SER A 52 -17.12 36.96 1.25
N PHE A 53 -16.42 35.85 1.56
CA PHE A 53 -15.32 35.37 0.73
C PHE A 53 -15.82 34.35 -0.29
N PRO A 54 -15.31 34.38 -1.54
CA PRO A 54 -15.53 33.29 -2.47
C PRO A 54 -14.97 31.98 -1.90
N ASN A 55 -15.76 30.91 -1.91
CA ASN A 55 -15.26 29.59 -1.52
C ASN A 55 -14.20 29.11 -2.54
N ARG A 56 -12.95 29.00 -2.08
CA ARG A 56 -11.79 28.50 -2.84
C ARG A 56 -11.22 27.20 -2.29
N GLU A 57 -11.96 26.49 -1.44
CA GLU A 57 -11.49 25.26 -0.80
C GLU A 57 -11.13 24.18 -1.83
N SER A 58 -11.98 23.99 -2.84
CA SER A 58 -11.74 23.01 -3.90
C SER A 58 -10.44 23.31 -4.68
N GLN A 59 -10.18 24.59 -4.98
CA GLN A 59 -8.97 25.06 -5.63
C GLN A 59 -7.75 24.88 -4.72
N PHE A 60 -7.91 25.14 -3.42
CA PHE A 60 -6.88 24.88 -2.41
C PHE A 60 -6.49 23.41 -2.37
N MET A 61 -7.45 22.51 -2.46
CA MET A 61 -7.19 21.06 -2.51
C MET A 61 -6.44 20.64 -3.78
N VAL A 62 -6.74 21.23 -4.94
CA VAL A 62 -5.95 21.02 -6.17
C VAL A 62 -4.50 21.46 -5.96
N MET A 63 -4.28 22.70 -5.48
CA MET A 63 -2.94 23.21 -5.19
C MET A 63 -2.18 22.32 -4.22
N MET A 64 -2.86 21.80 -3.18
CA MET A 64 -2.25 20.90 -2.21
C MET A 64 -1.90 19.53 -2.78
N ARG A 65 -2.70 18.98 -3.72
CA ARG A 65 -2.37 17.73 -4.42
C ARG A 65 -1.12 17.90 -5.27
N GLU A 66 -1.05 18.95 -6.07
CA GLU A 66 0.11 19.26 -6.91
C GLU A 66 1.36 19.53 -6.05
N TRP A 67 1.21 20.30 -4.98
CA TRP A 67 2.27 20.57 -4.02
C TRP A 67 2.86 19.29 -3.43
N ARG A 68 2.00 18.37 -2.96
CA ARG A 68 2.43 17.08 -2.40
C ARG A 68 3.14 16.22 -3.44
N HIS A 69 2.60 16.16 -4.66
CA HIS A 69 3.21 15.43 -5.77
C HIS A 69 4.65 15.93 -6.04
N ILE A 70 4.84 17.25 -6.16
CA ILE A 70 6.16 17.83 -6.40
C ILE A 70 7.09 17.67 -5.19
N LYS A 71 6.58 17.76 -3.96
CA LYS A 71 7.38 17.50 -2.75
C LYS A 71 7.85 16.06 -2.67
N MET A 72 7.02 15.10 -3.06
CA MET A 72 7.39 13.69 -3.16
C MET A 72 8.49 13.51 -4.22
N GLY A 73 8.30 14.01 -5.45
CA GLY A 73 9.34 13.92 -6.49
C GLY A 73 10.68 14.53 -6.07
N LYS A 74 10.66 15.68 -5.36
CA LYS A 74 11.86 16.28 -4.79
C LYS A 74 12.52 15.41 -3.72
N ARG A 75 11.73 14.83 -2.81
CA ARG A 75 12.24 13.96 -1.72
C ARG A 75 12.96 12.74 -2.27
N PHE A 76 12.45 12.17 -3.37
CA PHE A 76 13.03 10.99 -4.02
C PHE A 76 13.98 11.33 -5.18
N ARG A 77 14.42 12.60 -5.28
CA ARG A 77 15.42 13.05 -6.27
C ARG A 77 15.02 12.79 -7.73
N GLN A 78 13.73 12.67 -8.03
CA GLN A 78 13.23 12.41 -9.39
C GLN A 78 13.57 13.53 -10.40
N ALA A 79 13.90 14.73 -9.90
CA ALA A 79 14.37 15.84 -10.74
C ALA A 79 15.80 15.63 -11.29
N HIS A 80 16.57 14.70 -10.73
CA HIS A 80 17.91 14.36 -11.20
C HIS A 80 17.92 13.16 -12.16
N ASP A 81 16.76 12.51 -12.35
CA ASP A 81 16.61 11.48 -13.36
C ASP A 81 16.64 12.13 -14.75
N PRO A 82 17.49 11.66 -15.70
CA PRO A 82 17.54 12.18 -17.06
C PRO A 82 16.20 12.13 -17.80
N THR A 83 15.31 11.21 -17.42
CA THR A 83 13.96 11.04 -17.97
C THR A 83 12.90 11.91 -17.28
N GLY A 84 13.32 12.65 -16.25
CA GLY A 84 12.49 13.53 -15.43
C GLY A 84 11.40 12.78 -14.67
N LEU A 85 10.39 13.53 -14.20
CA LEU A 85 9.26 12.96 -13.46
C LEU A 85 8.50 11.87 -14.23
N SER A 86 8.49 11.94 -15.57
CA SER A 86 7.80 10.97 -16.44
C SER A 86 8.39 9.56 -16.39
N GLY A 87 9.68 9.40 -16.07
CA GLY A 87 10.30 8.08 -15.97
C GLY A 87 10.38 7.52 -14.55
N THR A 88 9.71 8.16 -13.59
CA THR A 88 9.61 7.66 -12.21
C THR A 88 9.07 6.22 -12.21
N GLN A 89 9.88 5.28 -11.73
CA GLN A 89 9.52 3.86 -11.66
C GLN A 89 8.46 3.60 -10.59
N GLU A 90 7.64 2.57 -10.79
CA GLU A 90 6.70 2.12 -9.77
C GLU A 90 7.42 1.78 -8.45
N GLY A 91 6.85 2.19 -7.33
CA GLY A 91 7.37 1.94 -6.00
C GLY A 91 8.60 2.78 -5.60
N SER A 92 9.24 3.47 -6.54
CA SER A 92 10.49 4.20 -6.30
C SER A 92 10.38 5.39 -5.34
N CYS A 93 9.17 5.88 -5.09
CA CYS A 93 8.85 6.93 -4.13
C CYS A 93 8.25 6.41 -2.81
N ALA A 94 8.42 5.13 -2.51
CA ALA A 94 8.13 4.55 -1.20
C ALA A 94 9.36 4.63 -0.28
N VAL A 95 9.14 4.87 1.01
CA VAL A 95 10.21 4.81 2.01
C VAL A 95 10.43 3.34 2.37
N LEU A 96 11.60 2.82 2.05
CA LEU A 96 11.97 1.44 2.36
C LEU A 96 12.33 1.27 3.84
N CYS A 97 12.05 0.08 4.38
CA CYS A 97 12.55 -0.32 5.68
C CYS A 97 14.07 -0.52 5.61
N CYS A 98 14.84 0.26 6.37
CA CYS A 98 16.31 0.24 6.32
C CYS A 98 16.94 -1.06 6.84
N THR A 99 16.19 -1.88 7.56
CA THR A 99 16.64 -3.17 8.08
C THR A 99 16.23 -4.34 7.18
N CYS A 100 15.28 -4.14 6.26
CA CYS A 100 14.96 -5.17 5.27
C CYS A 100 16.17 -5.40 4.37
N PRO A 101 16.40 -6.63 3.89
CA PRO A 101 17.47 -6.90 2.93
C PRO A 101 17.24 -6.15 1.62
N ILE A 102 18.13 -5.22 1.29
CA ILE A 102 18.09 -4.41 0.07
C ILE A 102 19.43 -4.60 -0.68
N PRO A 103 19.41 -5.35 -1.80
CA PRO A 103 20.58 -5.54 -2.65
C PRO A 103 21.23 -4.21 -3.04
N ASN A 104 22.56 -4.16 -3.06
CA ASN A 104 23.37 -2.97 -3.38
C ASN A 104 23.20 -1.78 -2.41
N VAL A 105 22.52 -1.96 -1.28
CA VAL A 105 22.35 -0.92 -0.25
C VAL A 105 22.89 -1.37 1.10
N ASN A 106 22.37 -2.48 1.63
CA ASN A 106 22.74 -2.99 2.97
C ASN A 106 23.10 -4.48 2.98
N LEU A 107 23.27 -5.09 1.80
CA LEU A 107 23.75 -6.47 1.65
C LEU A 107 25.20 -6.52 1.16
N PRO A 108 26.04 -7.46 1.64
CA PRO A 108 27.37 -7.72 1.09
C PRO A 108 27.30 -8.11 -0.39
N GLU A 109 28.31 -7.83 -1.21
CA GLU A 109 28.26 -8.11 -2.66
C GLU A 109 28.03 -9.59 -3.00
N ASP A 110 28.52 -10.50 -2.18
CA ASP A 110 28.46 -11.96 -2.34
C ASP A 110 27.30 -12.62 -1.58
N TRP A 111 26.32 -11.83 -1.11
CA TRP A 111 25.20 -12.31 -0.30
C TRP A 111 24.44 -13.51 -0.93
N TYR A 112 24.39 -13.59 -2.25
CA TYR A 112 23.72 -14.68 -3.00
C TYR A 112 24.48 -16.01 -2.95
N GLN A 113 25.80 -15.97 -2.67
CA GLN A 113 26.66 -17.15 -2.51
C GLN A 113 26.65 -17.70 -1.09
N ALA A 114 25.90 -17.05 -0.18
CA ALA A 114 25.87 -17.44 1.21
C ALA A 114 25.53 -18.94 1.40
N PRO A 115 26.25 -19.64 2.30
CA PRO A 115 25.94 -21.01 2.68
C PRO A 115 24.48 -21.19 3.08
N ALA A 116 23.92 -22.38 2.84
CA ALA A 116 22.49 -22.65 3.03
C ALA A 116 22.00 -22.34 4.47
N ASP A 117 22.84 -22.59 5.47
CA ASP A 117 22.62 -22.30 6.90
C ASP A 117 22.70 -20.81 7.27
N LYS A 118 23.14 -19.95 6.34
CA LYS A 118 23.24 -18.49 6.52
C LYS A 118 22.32 -17.69 5.61
N LYS A 119 21.67 -18.32 4.62
CA LYS A 119 20.74 -17.64 3.69
C LYS A 119 19.59 -16.90 4.39
N TRP A 120 19.23 -17.30 5.61
CA TRP A 120 18.22 -16.62 6.40
C TRP A 120 18.58 -15.18 6.77
N LEU A 121 19.87 -14.84 6.85
CA LEU A 121 20.33 -13.46 7.09
C LEU A 121 19.88 -12.48 6.01
N TYR A 122 19.60 -12.99 4.82
CA TYR A 122 19.18 -12.22 3.64
C TYR A 122 17.72 -12.47 3.28
N SER A 123 16.93 -12.97 4.22
CA SER A 123 15.51 -13.25 4.01
C SER A 123 14.66 -12.00 4.25
N LEU A 124 13.65 -11.82 3.39
CA LEU A 124 12.66 -10.76 3.55
C LEU A 124 11.44 -11.33 4.26
N LEU A 125 11.10 -10.74 5.42
CA LEU A 125 9.89 -11.07 6.17
C LEU A 125 8.83 -9.99 5.91
N ILE A 126 7.71 -10.41 5.34
CA ILE A 126 6.57 -9.53 5.04
C ILE A 126 5.28 -10.05 5.64
N SER A 127 4.48 -9.13 6.16
CA SER A 127 3.14 -9.37 6.67
C SER A 127 2.13 -8.82 5.68
N LYS A 128 1.02 -9.52 5.51
CA LYS A 128 -0.05 -9.14 4.60
C LYS A 128 -1.38 -9.34 5.29
N ASP A 129 -2.25 -8.32 5.18
CA ASP A 129 -3.63 -8.39 5.65
C ASP A 129 -4.53 -7.39 4.90
N ALA A 130 -5.81 -7.33 5.27
CA ALA A 130 -6.78 -6.35 4.80
C ALA A 130 -7.51 -5.59 5.91
N ASN A 131 -7.58 -4.27 5.74
CA ASN A 131 -8.41 -3.40 6.55
C ASN A 131 -9.77 -3.16 5.87
N PHE A 132 -10.85 -3.56 6.54
CA PHE A 132 -12.24 -3.35 6.07
C PHE A 132 -12.95 -2.14 6.68
N LYS A 133 -12.30 -1.41 7.59
CA LYS A 133 -12.82 -0.16 8.15
C LYS A 133 -12.65 0.99 7.15
N GLN A 134 -11.60 0.96 6.34
CA GLN A 134 -11.33 1.96 5.31
C GLN A 134 -12.10 1.67 4.02
N LYS A 135 -13.35 2.13 3.98
CA LYS A 135 -14.24 1.97 2.81
C LYS A 135 -14.28 3.24 1.97
N ALA A 136 -14.34 3.06 0.65
CA ALA A 136 -14.50 4.18 -0.28
C ALA A 136 -15.85 4.09 -1.00
N GLN A 137 -16.68 5.12 -0.87
CA GLN A 137 -17.93 5.25 -1.62
C GLN A 137 -17.64 5.55 -3.09
N ALA A 138 -18.45 4.97 -3.97
CA ALA A 138 -18.44 5.32 -5.39
C ALA A 138 -19.09 6.69 -5.58
N ARG A 139 -18.49 7.56 -6.40
CA ARG A 139 -19.04 8.88 -6.73
C ARG A 139 -19.29 8.99 -8.24
N PRO A 140 -20.32 9.73 -8.69
CA PRO A 140 -20.63 9.86 -10.12
C PRO A 140 -19.47 10.36 -10.98
N ASN A 141 -18.58 11.18 -10.40
CA ASN A 141 -17.49 11.85 -11.11
C ASN A 141 -16.10 11.26 -10.81
N ASP A 142 -16.00 10.04 -10.25
CA ASP A 142 -14.71 9.42 -9.95
C ASP A 142 -13.80 9.31 -11.19
N HIS A 143 -14.38 9.12 -12.38
CA HIS A 143 -13.64 9.08 -13.66
C HIS A 143 -12.88 10.38 -13.99
N ARG A 144 -13.21 11.50 -13.34
CA ARG A 144 -12.51 12.79 -13.52
C ARG A 144 -11.34 12.96 -12.56
N ASP A 145 -11.23 12.11 -11.55
CA ASP A 145 -10.17 12.19 -10.54
C ASP A 145 -8.93 11.42 -10.99
N VAL A 146 -8.07 12.08 -11.77
CA VAL A 146 -6.85 11.47 -12.29
C VAL A 146 -5.75 11.49 -11.22
N PRO A 147 -5.09 10.35 -10.92
CA PRO A 147 -3.94 10.33 -10.02
C PRO A 147 -2.74 11.05 -10.65
N LEU A 148 -2.02 11.84 -9.85
CA LEU A 148 -0.81 12.54 -10.32
C LEU A 148 0.43 11.64 -10.32
N ASN A 149 0.41 10.55 -9.56
CA ASN A 149 1.54 9.67 -9.29
C ASN A 149 1.08 8.21 -9.16
N PRO A 150 0.40 7.65 -10.18
CA PRO A 150 -0.10 6.29 -10.10
C PRO A 150 1.06 5.30 -9.93
N GLY A 151 1.01 4.49 -8.88
CA GLY A 151 2.04 3.46 -8.65
C GLY A 151 3.38 3.95 -8.12
N TRP A 152 3.61 5.26 -7.90
CA TRP A 152 4.96 5.73 -7.52
C TRP A 152 5.35 5.39 -6.09
N GLY A 153 4.38 5.27 -5.18
CA GLY A 153 4.62 5.06 -3.74
C GLY A 153 4.23 3.66 -3.28
N CYS A 154 3.58 3.59 -2.13
CA CYS A 154 3.16 2.33 -1.54
C CYS A 154 1.93 1.69 -2.21
N THR A 155 1.16 2.41 -3.03
CA THR A 155 -0.04 1.88 -3.69
C THR A 155 0.28 1.34 -5.08
N VAL A 156 -0.31 0.22 -5.47
CA VAL A 156 -0.22 -0.33 -6.84
C VAL A 156 -0.69 0.68 -7.87
N HIS A 157 -0.22 0.56 -9.12
CA HIS A 157 -0.78 1.35 -10.21
C HIS A 157 -2.25 0.94 -10.41
N HIS A 158 -3.17 1.84 -10.04
CA HIS A 158 -4.60 1.53 -9.90
C HIS A 158 -5.27 1.02 -11.19
N LYS A 159 -4.95 1.62 -12.35
CA LYS A 159 -5.56 1.25 -13.63
C LYS A 159 -5.31 -0.22 -14.08
N PRO A 160 -4.07 -0.69 -14.31
CA PRO A 160 -3.79 -2.08 -14.68
C PRO A 160 -4.23 -3.05 -13.58
N TYR A 161 -4.09 -2.67 -12.32
CA TYR A 161 -4.62 -3.46 -11.20
C TYR A 161 -6.13 -3.71 -11.33
N LEU A 162 -6.94 -2.67 -11.49
CA LEU A 162 -8.39 -2.84 -11.65
C LEU A 162 -8.78 -3.60 -12.92
N GLU A 163 -8.08 -3.35 -14.03
CA GLU A 163 -8.26 -4.09 -15.28
C GLU A 163 -8.01 -5.59 -15.05
N GLU A 164 -6.96 -5.96 -14.32
CA GLU A 164 -6.68 -7.35 -13.96
C GLU A 164 -7.76 -7.93 -13.04
N MET A 165 -8.25 -7.15 -12.06
CA MET A 165 -9.27 -7.60 -11.12
C MET A 165 -10.62 -7.94 -11.79
N THR A 166 -10.89 -7.41 -12.99
CA THR A 166 -12.09 -7.79 -13.75
C THR A 166 -12.15 -9.29 -14.08
N LYS A 167 -11.00 -9.94 -14.29
CA LYS A 167 -10.90 -11.38 -14.57
C LYS A 167 -11.33 -12.25 -13.38
N TYR A 168 -11.22 -11.71 -12.18
CA TYR A 168 -11.53 -12.39 -10.92
C TYR A 168 -12.87 -11.94 -10.32
N ALA A 169 -13.71 -11.24 -11.09
CA ALA A 169 -14.97 -10.68 -10.61
C ALA A 169 -15.93 -11.71 -10.00
N ASN A 170 -15.91 -12.94 -10.53
CA ASN A 170 -16.75 -14.07 -10.12
C ASN A 170 -16.00 -15.10 -9.26
N GLN A 171 -14.78 -14.80 -8.80
CA GLN A 171 -14.05 -15.72 -7.93
C GLN A 171 -14.80 -15.85 -6.60
N ASP A 172 -15.21 -17.08 -6.27
CA ASP A 172 -15.82 -17.38 -4.99
C ASP A 172 -14.87 -17.02 -3.85
N GLU A 173 -15.48 -16.57 -2.76
CA GLU A 173 -14.74 -16.28 -1.55
C GLU A 173 -14.18 -17.54 -0.90
N ILE A 174 -13.16 -17.34 -0.09
CA ILE A 174 -12.25 -18.38 0.35
C ILE A 174 -12.95 -19.34 1.30
N SER A 175 -12.87 -20.65 1.05
CA SER A 175 -13.40 -21.68 1.97
C SER A 175 -12.44 -21.86 3.15
N HIS A 176 -12.88 -21.54 4.37
CA HIS A 176 -11.99 -21.44 5.54
C HIS A 176 -11.91 -22.70 6.42
N CYS A 177 -10.74 -22.93 7.02
CA CYS A 177 -10.48 -23.97 8.03
C CYS A 177 -10.62 -23.43 9.46
N VAL A 178 -11.44 -22.40 9.67
CA VAL A 178 -11.46 -21.56 10.89
C VAL A 178 -12.90 -21.20 11.29
N GLY A 179 -13.14 -21.00 12.59
CA GLY A 179 -14.39 -20.49 13.18
C GLY A 179 -14.63 -18.96 13.04
N PHE A 180 -13.91 -18.28 12.14
CA PHE A 180 -14.00 -16.82 11.89
C PHE A 180 -15.15 -16.39 10.95
N SER A 181 -16.03 -17.31 10.55
CA SER A 181 -17.14 -17.04 9.62
C SER A 181 -18.04 -15.88 10.08
N ALA A 182 -18.16 -15.63 11.38
CA ALA A 182 -19.00 -14.58 11.94
C ALA A 182 -18.47 -13.15 11.67
N ILE A 183 -17.17 -12.90 11.90
CA ILE A 183 -16.52 -11.61 11.59
C ILE A 183 -16.48 -11.40 10.08
N TRP A 184 -16.25 -12.50 9.36
CA TRP A 184 -16.35 -12.64 7.91
C TRP A 184 -17.62 -12.00 7.33
N ASN A 185 -18.73 -12.63 7.72
CA ASN A 185 -20.07 -12.27 7.31
C ASN A 185 -20.46 -10.85 7.75
N ALA A 186 -19.84 -10.31 8.81
CA ALA A 186 -20.08 -8.94 9.25
C ALA A 186 -19.41 -7.92 8.32
N ASN A 187 -18.19 -8.19 7.84
CA ASN A 187 -17.44 -7.29 6.97
C ASN A 187 -18.06 -7.16 5.57
N ASN A 188 -18.70 -8.23 5.09
CA ASN A 188 -19.32 -8.31 3.76
C ASN A 188 -20.76 -7.78 3.66
N LYS A 189 -21.43 -7.45 4.78
CA LYS A 189 -22.86 -7.09 4.80
C LYS A 189 -23.23 -5.73 4.19
N LYS A 190 -22.27 -4.91 3.71
CA LYS A 190 -22.53 -3.56 3.18
C LYS A 190 -21.56 -3.16 2.06
N THR A 191 -21.67 -3.79 0.89
CA THR A 191 -20.80 -3.51 -0.27
C THR A 191 -21.47 -2.64 -1.35
N LYS A 192 -22.80 -2.51 -1.35
CA LYS A 192 -23.54 -1.75 -2.37
C LYS A 192 -23.20 -0.25 -2.31
N GLY A 193 -22.83 0.33 -3.46
CA GLY A 193 -22.48 1.75 -3.60
C GLY A 193 -21.04 2.10 -3.19
N LEU A 194 -20.19 1.10 -2.93
CA LEU A 194 -18.77 1.30 -2.66
C LEU A 194 -17.94 1.08 -3.92
N ARG A 195 -16.90 1.89 -4.10
CA ARG A 195 -15.83 1.63 -5.08
C ARG A 195 -14.73 0.72 -4.51
N ALA A 196 -14.56 0.75 -3.20
CA ALA A 196 -13.66 -0.16 -2.46
C ALA A 196 -14.28 -0.54 -1.11
N THR A 197 -14.26 -1.84 -0.79
CA THR A 197 -14.79 -2.41 0.46
C THR A 197 -13.77 -2.46 1.59
N GLY A 198 -12.51 -2.20 1.26
CA GLY A 198 -11.37 -2.21 2.17
C GLY A 198 -10.09 -1.92 1.40
N VAL A 199 -8.96 -2.03 2.10
CA VAL A 199 -7.62 -1.89 1.52
C VAL A 199 -6.80 -3.08 2.01
N SER A 200 -6.12 -3.77 1.10
CA SER A 200 -5.08 -4.73 1.50
C SER A 200 -3.73 -4.05 1.49
N ALA A 201 -2.90 -4.46 2.44
CA ALA A 201 -1.54 -3.98 2.60
C ALA A 201 -0.54 -5.14 2.67
N VAL A 202 0.71 -4.86 2.30
CA VAL A 202 1.88 -5.68 2.52
C VAL A 202 2.91 -4.80 3.21
N THR A 203 3.36 -5.22 4.38
CA THR A 203 4.31 -4.50 5.24
C THR A 203 5.52 -5.37 5.53
N CYS A 204 6.63 -4.75 5.90
CA CYS A 204 7.72 -5.45 6.59
C CYS A 204 7.20 -5.98 7.93
N SER A 205 7.35 -7.27 8.21
CA SER A 205 6.89 -7.88 9.47
C SER A 205 7.66 -7.43 10.72
N CYS A 206 8.80 -6.77 10.55
CA CYS A 206 9.64 -6.36 11.69
C CYS A 206 9.38 -4.92 12.13
N HIS A 207 8.99 -4.04 11.20
CA HIS A 207 8.87 -2.60 11.47
C HIS A 207 7.58 -1.99 10.92
N GLU A 208 6.72 -2.80 10.30
CA GLU A 208 5.40 -2.41 9.79
C GLU A 208 5.45 -1.29 8.73
N LEU A 209 6.62 -1.05 8.12
CA LEU A 209 6.72 -0.18 6.96
C LEU A 209 6.06 -0.87 5.76
N VAL A 210 5.11 -0.16 5.14
CA VAL A 210 4.43 -0.60 3.92
C VAL A 210 5.43 -0.75 2.78
N GLN A 211 5.38 -1.89 2.10
CA GLN A 211 6.21 -2.16 0.93
C GLN A 211 5.86 -1.21 -0.23
N PRO A 212 6.83 -0.90 -1.12
CA PRO A 212 6.53 -0.27 -2.40
C PRO A 212 5.42 -1.04 -3.12
N ASN A 213 4.41 -0.36 -3.67
CA ASN A 213 3.26 -1.01 -4.30
C ASN A 213 2.55 -2.12 -3.47
N GLY A 214 2.74 -2.14 -2.15
CA GLY A 214 2.11 -3.09 -1.23
C GLY A 214 0.69 -2.74 -0.81
N LEU A 215 0.08 -1.66 -1.31
CA LEU A 215 -1.30 -1.29 -1.00
C LEU A 215 -2.20 -1.38 -2.23
N GLY A 216 -3.42 -1.90 -2.05
CA GLY A 216 -4.44 -1.89 -3.10
C GLY A 216 -5.86 -1.90 -2.57
N ASP A 217 -6.75 -1.21 -3.27
CA ASP A 217 -8.19 -1.16 -2.99
C ASP A 217 -8.81 -2.55 -3.23
N LEU A 218 -9.61 -3.03 -2.29
CA LEU A 218 -10.36 -4.28 -2.41
C LEU A 218 -11.75 -4.00 -2.99
N GLN A 219 -12.16 -4.74 -4.02
CA GLN A 219 -13.49 -4.55 -4.63
C GLN A 219 -14.57 -5.27 -3.82
N VAL A 220 -14.31 -6.50 -3.39
CA VAL A 220 -15.17 -7.29 -2.52
C VAL A 220 -14.29 -8.26 -1.74
N GLY A 221 -14.27 -8.16 -0.41
CA GLY A 221 -13.53 -9.08 0.45
C GLY A 221 -12.03 -9.17 0.12
N GLU A 222 -11.40 -10.24 0.61
CA GLU A 222 -10.02 -10.61 0.27
C GLU A 222 -9.98 -11.65 -0.84
N ARG A 223 -10.46 -11.34 -2.04
CA ARG A 223 -10.30 -12.29 -3.16
C ARG A 223 -8.81 -12.58 -3.38
N TYR A 224 -8.50 -13.84 -3.68
CA TYR A 224 -7.12 -14.24 -3.96
C TYR A 224 -6.50 -13.42 -5.08
N GLY A 225 -7.24 -13.05 -6.13
CA GLY A 225 -6.74 -12.16 -7.18
C GLY A 225 -6.18 -10.83 -6.64
N ASN A 226 -6.92 -10.15 -5.75
CA ASN A 226 -6.46 -8.90 -5.14
C ASN A 226 -5.20 -9.12 -4.30
N MET A 227 -5.26 -10.13 -3.43
CA MET A 227 -4.21 -10.47 -2.49
C MET A 227 -2.91 -10.91 -3.18
N ASP A 228 -3.02 -11.69 -4.25
CA ASP A 228 -1.89 -12.15 -5.06
C ASP A 228 -1.28 -10.98 -5.83
N TYR A 229 -2.08 -10.16 -6.51
CA TYR A 229 -1.58 -9.03 -7.30
C TYR A 229 -0.81 -8.02 -6.45
N ILE A 230 -1.37 -7.63 -5.30
CA ILE A 230 -0.75 -6.65 -4.40
C ILE A 230 0.55 -7.21 -3.83
N LEU A 231 0.55 -8.49 -3.42
CA LEU A 231 1.77 -9.14 -2.96
C LEU A 231 2.83 -9.17 -4.05
N LEU A 232 2.51 -9.68 -5.24
CA LEU A 232 3.47 -9.80 -6.34
C LEU A 232 4.01 -8.44 -6.77
N SER A 233 3.16 -7.41 -6.80
CA SER A 233 3.59 -6.02 -7.04
C SER A 233 4.55 -5.53 -5.96
N SER A 234 4.31 -5.91 -4.70
CA SER A 234 5.12 -5.44 -3.57
C SER A 234 6.52 -6.04 -3.49
N VAL A 235 6.70 -7.22 -4.08
CA VAL A 235 7.98 -7.92 -4.18
C VAL A 235 8.50 -7.94 -5.62
N LEU A 236 7.96 -7.07 -6.48
CA LEU A 236 8.42 -6.96 -7.85
C LEU A 236 9.88 -6.48 -7.87
N GLY A 237 10.73 -7.17 -8.64
CA GLY A 237 12.16 -6.91 -8.64
C GLY A 237 12.90 -7.41 -7.38
N CYS A 238 12.22 -8.16 -6.50
CA CYS A 238 12.88 -8.85 -5.40
C CYS A 238 13.79 -9.95 -5.96
N VAL A 239 15.10 -9.73 -5.88
CA VAL A 239 16.13 -10.70 -6.31
C VAL A 239 16.57 -11.62 -5.19
N LEU A 240 15.98 -11.51 -3.99
CA LEU A 240 16.36 -12.29 -2.82
C LEU A 240 16.10 -13.78 -3.03
N VAL A 241 16.77 -14.61 -2.24
CA VAL A 241 16.67 -16.07 -2.32
C VAL A 241 15.56 -16.65 -1.44
N LEU A 242 15.06 -15.88 -0.47
CA LEU A 242 14.07 -16.34 0.51
C LEU A 242 13.14 -15.19 0.93
N ILE A 243 11.83 -15.41 0.76
CA ILE A 243 10.78 -14.57 1.34
C ILE A 243 9.95 -15.40 2.30
N ILE A 244 9.63 -14.83 3.45
CA ILE A 244 8.70 -15.37 4.42
C ILE A 244 7.49 -14.46 4.46
N ILE A 245 6.32 -15.03 4.20
CA ILE A 245 5.05 -14.32 4.09
C ILE A 245 4.17 -14.72 5.26
N SER A 246 3.84 -13.74 6.09
CA SER A 246 2.83 -13.84 7.13
C SER A 246 1.47 -13.44 6.60
N TYR A 247 0.46 -14.28 6.81
CA TYR A 247 -0.93 -13.97 6.51
C TYR A 247 -1.85 -14.87 7.33
N ASP A 248 -2.95 -14.34 7.86
CA ASP A 248 -3.94 -15.06 8.66
C ASP A 248 -4.32 -16.40 8.07
N ILE A 249 -4.63 -16.41 6.78
CA ILE A 249 -5.05 -17.61 6.06
C ILE A 249 -3.93 -18.19 5.19
N ALA A 250 -2.66 -17.94 5.52
CA ALA A 250 -1.50 -18.45 4.77
C ALA A 250 -1.57 -19.96 4.52
N CYS A 251 -2.11 -20.73 5.46
CA CYS A 251 -2.29 -22.18 5.35
C CYS A 251 -3.29 -22.65 4.27
N GLN A 252 -4.11 -21.72 3.78
CA GLN A 252 -5.08 -21.95 2.71
C GLN A 252 -4.66 -21.20 1.46
N TRP A 253 -4.36 -19.92 1.61
CA TRP A 253 -3.96 -19.03 0.52
C TRP A 253 -2.66 -19.48 -0.15
N GLY A 254 -1.67 -19.92 0.62
CA GLY A 254 -0.40 -20.43 0.08
C GLY A 254 -0.56 -21.69 -0.77
N LYS A 255 -1.65 -22.45 -0.58
CA LYS A 255 -1.95 -23.61 -1.44
C LYS A 255 -2.36 -23.13 -2.82
N GLY A 256 -1.64 -23.59 -3.84
CA GLY A 256 -1.88 -23.18 -5.22
C GLY A 256 -1.45 -21.74 -5.54
N PHE A 257 -0.69 -21.07 -4.65
CA PHE A 257 -0.17 -19.73 -4.92
C PHE A 257 0.63 -19.68 -6.23
N CYS A 258 1.54 -20.63 -6.46
CA CYS A 258 2.34 -20.68 -7.69
C CYS A 258 1.45 -20.83 -8.95
N THR A 259 0.45 -21.71 -8.91
CA THR A 259 -0.51 -21.88 -10.01
C THR A 259 -1.37 -20.63 -10.26
N ARG A 260 -1.65 -19.84 -9.23
CA ARG A 260 -2.36 -18.56 -9.39
C ARG A 260 -1.43 -17.48 -9.94
N MET A 261 -0.18 -17.45 -9.49
CA MET A 261 0.86 -16.57 -10.02
C MET A 261 1.06 -16.78 -11.52
N GLU A 262 1.09 -18.02 -12.01
CA GLU A 262 1.19 -18.33 -13.45
C GLU A 262 0.06 -17.71 -14.29
N LYS A 263 -1.11 -17.45 -13.69
CA LYS A 263 -2.27 -16.83 -14.36
C LYS A 263 -2.24 -15.30 -14.30
N MET A 264 -1.38 -14.72 -13.46
CA MET A 264 -1.17 -13.28 -13.38
C MET A 264 -0.32 -12.79 -14.56
N PRO A 265 -0.31 -11.47 -14.84
CA PRO A 265 0.60 -10.89 -15.81
C PRO A 265 2.05 -11.35 -15.61
N GLU A 266 2.72 -11.71 -16.69
CA GLU A 266 4.09 -12.26 -16.66
C GLU A 266 5.10 -11.32 -15.98
N CYS A 267 4.89 -10.01 -16.09
CA CYS A 267 5.72 -9.01 -15.40
C CYS A 267 5.65 -9.11 -13.87
N LEU A 268 4.66 -9.79 -13.29
CA LEU A 268 4.51 -9.99 -11.86
C LEU A 268 5.03 -11.36 -11.39
N HIS A 269 5.52 -12.21 -12.30
CA HIS A 269 5.98 -13.56 -11.92
C HIS A 269 7.27 -13.47 -11.12
N LEU A 270 7.33 -14.24 -10.04
CA LEU A 270 8.52 -14.33 -9.21
C LEU A 270 9.56 -15.26 -9.85
N PRO A 271 10.85 -15.01 -9.63
CA PRO A 271 11.91 -15.91 -10.11
C PRO A 271 11.73 -17.33 -9.54
N GLU A 272 11.90 -18.36 -10.38
CA GLU A 272 11.75 -19.76 -9.95
C GLU A 272 12.72 -20.16 -8.82
N ALA A 273 13.90 -19.52 -8.77
CA ALA A 273 14.90 -19.74 -7.73
C ALA A 273 14.49 -19.18 -6.35
N LEU A 274 13.48 -18.31 -6.28
CA LEU A 274 13.02 -17.70 -5.04
C LEU A 274 12.28 -18.73 -4.17
N LYS A 275 12.76 -18.92 -2.95
CA LYS A 275 12.06 -19.76 -1.96
C LYS A 275 11.03 -18.93 -1.21
N ILE A 276 9.82 -19.45 -1.09
CA ILE A 276 8.73 -18.79 -0.35
C ILE A 276 8.32 -19.69 0.82
N LYS A 277 8.26 -19.12 2.02
CA LYS A 277 7.71 -19.76 3.21
C LYS A 277 6.45 -19.03 3.64
N PHE A 278 5.33 -19.73 3.69
CA PHE A 278 4.07 -19.20 4.20
C PHE A 278 3.93 -19.48 5.68
N LYS A 279 3.52 -18.47 6.46
CA LYS A 279 3.35 -18.54 7.91
C LYS A 279 2.08 -17.83 8.33
N VAL A 280 1.49 -18.30 9.42
CA VAL A 280 0.32 -17.68 10.04
C VAL A 280 0.82 -16.89 11.27
N PRO A 281 0.37 -15.65 11.49
CA PRO A 281 0.75 -14.87 12.66
C PRO A 281 0.50 -15.65 13.96
N LYS A 282 1.34 -15.40 14.97
CA LYS A 282 1.28 -16.15 16.25
C LYS A 282 -0.07 -16.05 16.94
N PHE A 283 -0.72 -14.88 16.86
CA PHE A 283 -2.02 -14.65 17.49
C PHE A 283 -3.15 -15.43 16.79
N HIS A 284 -3.08 -15.52 15.47
CA HIS A 284 -4.11 -16.19 14.65
C HIS A 284 -3.97 -17.70 14.66
N LEU A 285 -2.74 -18.23 14.69
CA LEU A 285 -2.46 -19.66 14.54
C LEU A 285 -3.30 -20.60 15.44
N PRO A 286 -3.52 -20.32 16.74
CA PRO A 286 -4.31 -21.18 17.63
C PRO A 286 -5.76 -21.41 17.18
N THR A 287 -6.31 -20.53 16.32
CA THR A 287 -7.68 -20.63 15.82
C THR A 287 -7.81 -21.54 14.61
N HIS A 288 -6.69 -21.98 14.02
CA HIS A 288 -6.66 -22.92 12.91
C HIS A 288 -6.80 -24.37 13.40
N VAL A 289 -7.10 -25.27 12.47
CA VAL A 289 -7.03 -26.72 12.70
C VAL A 289 -5.60 -27.18 13.03
N GLU A 290 -5.47 -28.22 13.85
CA GLU A 290 -4.17 -28.72 14.36
C GLU A 290 -3.13 -28.99 13.27
N LYS A 291 -3.56 -29.49 12.09
CA LYS A 291 -2.68 -29.73 10.95
C LYS A 291 -1.96 -28.48 10.42
N CYS A 292 -2.42 -27.29 10.78
CA CYS A 292 -1.79 -26.03 10.42
C CYS A 292 -0.71 -25.58 11.42
N PHE A 293 -0.68 -26.12 12.64
CA PHE A 293 0.18 -25.61 13.71
C PHE A 293 1.66 -25.74 13.37
N ALA A 294 2.17 -26.97 13.22
CA ALA A 294 3.60 -27.17 12.98
C ALA A 294 4.10 -26.56 11.65
N PRO A 295 3.41 -26.73 10.50
CA PRO A 295 3.94 -26.24 9.22
C PRO A 295 3.93 -24.71 9.08
N TYR A 296 2.98 -24.02 9.72
CA TYR A 296 2.77 -22.58 9.56
C TYR A 296 3.21 -21.74 10.76
N ALA A 297 3.64 -22.34 11.86
CA ALA A 297 4.17 -21.60 13.01
C ALA A 297 5.52 -20.93 12.72
N PHE A 298 5.65 -19.67 13.14
CA PHE A 298 6.95 -18.98 13.19
C PHE A 298 7.93 -19.66 14.13
N ASN A 299 7.49 -20.18 15.28
CA ASN A 299 8.36 -20.80 16.29
C ASN A 299 9.09 -22.06 15.79
N PHE A 300 8.58 -22.72 14.73
CA PHE A 300 9.23 -23.87 14.10
C PHE A 300 9.91 -23.50 12.78
N THR A 301 10.13 -22.21 12.53
CA THR A 301 10.74 -21.72 11.29
C THR A 301 12.12 -21.17 11.59
N GLU A 302 13.15 -21.83 11.06
CA GLU A 302 14.51 -21.34 11.16
C GLU A 302 14.68 -19.99 10.46
N GLY A 303 15.46 -19.11 11.10
CA GLY A 303 15.89 -17.85 10.49
C GLY A 303 14.93 -16.67 10.65
N VAL A 304 13.86 -16.82 11.45
CA VAL A 304 12.82 -15.78 11.62
C VAL A 304 12.87 -15.06 12.97
N GLY A 305 13.85 -15.39 13.83
CA GLY A 305 13.96 -14.81 15.17
C GLY A 305 12.68 -14.97 16.00
N LEU A 306 12.28 -13.90 16.69
CA LEU A 306 11.06 -13.86 17.51
C LEU A 306 9.87 -13.17 16.83
N THR A 307 9.89 -12.98 15.51
CA THR A 307 8.82 -12.35 14.74
C THR A 307 7.45 -12.96 15.07
N ASP A 308 6.47 -12.12 15.40
CA ASP A 308 5.08 -12.52 15.63
C ASP A 308 4.30 -12.68 14.31
N GLY A 309 4.64 -11.88 13.29
CA GLY A 309 4.06 -11.95 11.95
C GLY A 309 2.76 -11.17 11.79
N GLU A 310 2.31 -10.46 12.82
CA GLU A 310 1.21 -9.52 12.76
C GLU A 310 1.66 -8.22 12.04
N GLY A 311 0.73 -7.33 11.70
CA GLY A 311 1.14 -5.95 11.45
C GLY A 311 0.09 -5.00 10.86
N ILE A 312 -0.88 -5.47 10.09
CA ILE A 312 -1.89 -4.59 9.47
C ILE A 312 -3.23 -4.87 10.16
N GLU A 313 -3.95 -3.82 10.60
CA GLU A 313 -5.28 -3.91 11.26
C GLU A 313 -6.26 -2.82 10.78
#